data_AF-A0A7Y3HY06-F1
#
_entry.id   AF-A0A7Y3HY06-F1
#
_cell.length_a   1.000
_cell.length_b   1.000
_cell.length_c   1.000
_cell.angle_alpha   90.00
_cell.angle_beta   90.00
_cell.angle_gamma   90.00
#
_symmetry.space_group_name_H-M   'P 1'
#
loop_
_entity.id
_entity.type
_entity.pdbx_description
1 polymer ?
#
loop_
_entity_poly.entity_id
_entity_poly.type
_entity_poly.pdbx_seq_one_letter_code
_entity_poly.pdbx_strand_id
1 'polypeptide(L)'
;MAYVPGFEYDIFISYAHLDNKPMLHQKEGWINEFYKYLEFMLNKRCGREGRLKIWWDNRAMDGNVYFDDAIADGIKKSALMICFNSTSYESSDYCQQELSTFYEKAKTDTLGLKVGHRARIVHVLLENIPFKDWPQELEGVNAYPIHDAELEKDLGDPLETTSKKFLEQLKIIRDAVWALLDAMSTETAKEESSIITNDDKSDRFTVYLAEVSDSLRSVRKRLIAELEKQGYHAIVGTPPPDQAGAHEAAVLEALGESQLSVHLLDHIPGREIVGDSDHWYPQKQAMIALEHEVDQIIWLPEHTDLDDIDEPSYKLWMEELEEGNLANKDFDFIRGSKSTLAQKVIDHIEQLIQKEDLNQEIHAQSHDGPVSVLLDFHENDNKFVRQLTNSLTEHQIMTYYAPCEDDPMNNEEKLRDRLRESKKFVFLYGDVEPDWINERVKSTLKKLIDCDRYDAGKDDIIIYMTPPEKDSSLINLPAKIINNSAKAVLESDGFEEFLKDLKGLGS
;
A
#
# COMPACT_ATOMS: atom_id res chain seq x y z
N MET A 1 -17.70 0.50 0.58
CA MET A 1 -17.33 1.90 0.83
C MET A 1 -18.03 2.78 -0.21
N ALA A 2 -18.15 4.08 0.02
CA ALA A 2 -18.64 5.02 -0.99
C ALA A 2 -17.69 5.06 -2.20
N TYR A 3 -18.08 5.74 -3.28
CA TYR A 3 -17.22 5.94 -4.44
C TYR A 3 -16.05 6.89 -4.12
N VAL A 4 -16.29 7.96 -3.35
CA VAL A 4 -15.23 8.85 -2.84
C VAL A 4 -14.62 8.23 -1.57
N PRO A 5 -13.30 7.92 -1.55
CA PRO A 5 -12.59 7.48 -0.34
C PRO A 5 -12.76 8.45 0.82
N GLY A 6 -12.71 7.93 2.06
CA GLY A 6 -12.89 8.73 3.28
C GLY A 6 -14.36 9.01 3.67
N PHE A 7 -15.34 8.70 2.82
CA PHE A 7 -16.76 8.95 3.10
C PHE A 7 -17.59 7.65 3.17
N GLU A 8 -18.66 7.66 3.99
CA GLU A 8 -19.62 6.56 4.04
C GLU A 8 -20.67 6.68 2.93
N TYR A 9 -21.02 7.92 2.58
CA TYR A 9 -21.98 8.28 1.53
C TYR A 9 -21.35 9.25 0.53
N ASP A 10 -21.67 9.10 -0.74
CA ASP A 10 -21.20 9.99 -1.80
C ASP A 10 -22.01 11.29 -1.82
N ILE A 11 -23.32 11.17 -1.62
CA ILE A 11 -24.26 12.28 -1.78
C ILE A 11 -25.22 12.28 -0.60
N PHE A 12 -25.37 13.43 0.05
CA PHE A 12 -26.50 13.73 0.92
C PHE A 12 -27.55 14.54 0.16
N ILE A 13 -28.83 14.16 0.22
CA ILE A 13 -29.92 14.98 -0.33
C ILE A 13 -30.66 15.66 0.83
N SER A 14 -30.58 16.98 0.88
CA SER A 14 -31.31 17.83 1.82
C SER A 14 -32.49 18.49 1.11
N TYR A 15 -33.67 18.34 1.69
CA TYR A 15 -34.92 18.82 1.14
C TYR A 15 -35.94 19.00 2.27
N ALA A 16 -36.95 19.85 2.07
CA ALA A 16 -38.03 19.96 3.03
C ALA A 16 -39.08 18.87 2.78
N HIS A 17 -39.58 18.23 3.85
CA HIS A 17 -40.55 17.14 3.72
C HIS A 17 -41.80 17.49 2.91
N LEU A 18 -42.21 18.77 2.89
CA LEU A 18 -43.33 19.24 2.08
C LEU A 18 -43.09 19.06 0.58
N ASP A 19 -41.85 19.24 0.13
CA ASP A 19 -41.46 19.13 -1.29
C ASP A 19 -41.49 17.67 -1.79
N ASN A 20 -41.45 16.70 -0.88
CA ASN A 20 -41.57 15.27 -1.20
C ASN A 20 -42.95 14.69 -0.88
N LYS A 21 -43.95 15.52 -0.53
CA LYS A 21 -45.32 15.01 -0.39
C LYS A 21 -45.89 14.71 -1.79
N PRO A 22 -46.41 13.50 -2.05
CA PRO A 22 -47.03 13.18 -3.33
C PRO A 22 -48.25 14.07 -3.55
N MET A 23 -48.39 14.60 -4.77
CA MET A 23 -49.62 15.29 -5.16
C MET A 23 -50.80 14.33 -5.30
N LEU A 24 -52.02 14.86 -5.34
CA LEU A 24 -53.24 14.07 -5.51
C LEU A 24 -53.13 13.22 -6.78
N HIS A 25 -53.29 11.90 -6.65
CA HIS A 25 -53.14 10.88 -7.70
C HIS A 25 -51.70 10.51 -8.12
N GLN A 26 -50.67 11.08 -7.50
CA GLN A 26 -49.30 10.57 -7.62
C GLN A 26 -49.01 9.53 -6.54
N LYS A 27 -48.20 8.52 -6.87
CA LYS A 27 -47.81 7.47 -5.93
C LYS A 27 -46.59 7.83 -5.10
N GLU A 28 -45.73 8.70 -5.62
CA GLU A 28 -44.44 9.03 -5.05
C GLU A 28 -44.26 10.55 -5.00
N GLY A 29 -43.44 11.01 -4.06
CA GLY A 29 -43.06 12.40 -3.95
C GLY A 29 -42.05 12.82 -5.01
N TRP A 30 -41.97 14.12 -5.27
CA TRP A 30 -41.11 14.68 -6.31
C TRP A 30 -39.62 14.37 -6.05
N ILE A 31 -39.16 14.52 -4.80
CA ILE A 31 -37.76 14.26 -4.42
C ILE A 31 -37.40 12.78 -4.59
N ASN A 32 -38.32 11.87 -4.24
CA ASN A 32 -38.12 10.43 -4.45
C ASN A 32 -37.95 10.08 -5.93
N GLU A 33 -38.79 10.66 -6.81
CA GLU A 33 -38.66 10.44 -8.25
C GLU A 33 -37.36 11.02 -8.80
N PHE A 34 -36.98 12.22 -8.38
CA PHE A 34 -35.68 12.82 -8.72
C PHE A 34 -34.52 11.91 -8.30
N TYR A 35 -34.53 11.45 -7.05
CA TYR A 35 -33.50 10.56 -6.50
C TYR A 35 -33.34 9.30 -7.36
N LYS A 36 -34.45 8.63 -7.69
CA LYS A 36 -34.42 7.41 -8.53
C LYS A 36 -33.82 7.65 -9.91
N TYR A 37 -34.18 8.76 -10.56
CA TYR A 37 -33.60 9.09 -11.85
C TYR A 37 -32.10 9.44 -11.73
N LEU A 38 -31.72 10.23 -10.73
CA LEU A 38 -30.33 10.60 -10.51
C LEU A 38 -29.47 9.37 -10.21
N GLU A 39 -29.90 8.52 -9.28
CA GLU A 39 -29.22 7.28 -8.91
C GLU A 39 -29.02 6.37 -10.13
N PHE A 40 -30.09 6.15 -10.92
CA PHE A 40 -30.01 5.37 -12.13
C PHE A 40 -29.01 5.95 -13.15
N MET A 41 -29.05 7.27 -13.36
CA MET A 41 -28.15 7.94 -14.31
C MET A 41 -26.69 7.92 -13.85
N LEU A 42 -26.44 8.08 -12.55
CA LEU A 42 -25.11 8.04 -11.97
C LEU A 42 -24.54 6.61 -11.96
N ASN A 43 -25.34 5.59 -11.64
CA ASN A 43 -24.92 4.19 -11.73
C ASN A 43 -24.56 3.79 -13.17
N LYS A 44 -25.31 4.29 -14.17
CA LYS A 44 -24.95 4.13 -15.59
C LYS A 44 -23.61 4.78 -15.94
N ARG A 45 -23.31 5.97 -15.41
CA ARG A 45 -21.99 6.62 -15.59
C ARG A 45 -20.86 5.84 -14.92
N CYS A 46 -21.12 5.30 -13.74
CA CYS A 46 -20.18 4.53 -12.95
C CYS A 46 -19.88 3.13 -13.52
N GLY A 47 -20.76 2.62 -14.40
CA GLY A 47 -20.61 1.31 -15.04
C GLY A 47 -20.90 0.11 -14.13
N ARG A 48 -21.28 0.35 -12.87
CA ARG A 48 -21.61 -0.69 -11.89
C ARG A 48 -22.70 -0.19 -10.94
N GLU A 49 -23.77 -0.97 -10.82
CA GLU A 49 -24.87 -0.69 -9.89
C GLU A 49 -24.42 -0.83 -8.43
N GLY A 50 -24.92 0.04 -7.56
CA GLY A 50 -24.66 0.02 -6.11
C GLY A 50 -23.27 0.47 -5.69
N ARG A 51 -22.47 1.04 -6.62
CA ARG A 51 -21.15 1.60 -6.30
C ARG A 51 -21.23 2.99 -5.67
N LEU A 52 -22.26 3.76 -6.02
CA LEU A 52 -22.55 5.06 -5.40
C LEU A 52 -23.55 4.90 -4.27
N LYS A 53 -23.30 5.59 -3.17
CA LYS A 53 -24.17 5.60 -2.00
C LYS A 53 -24.78 6.98 -1.82
N ILE A 54 -26.07 7.08 -2.06
CA ILE A 54 -26.84 8.31 -1.83
C ILE A 54 -27.61 8.15 -0.53
N TRP A 55 -27.39 9.06 0.40
CA TRP A 55 -28.14 9.15 1.64
C TRP A 55 -29.20 10.24 1.51
N TRP A 56 -30.43 9.91 1.90
CA TRP A 56 -31.52 10.85 2.05
C TRP A 56 -32.54 10.25 3.01
N ASP A 57 -33.25 11.10 3.73
CA ASP A 57 -34.29 10.60 4.62
C ASP A 57 -35.58 10.33 3.83
N ASN A 58 -35.93 9.05 3.68
CA ASN A 58 -37.16 8.58 3.03
C ASN A 58 -38.10 7.90 4.05
N ARG A 59 -37.85 8.01 5.35
CA ARG A 59 -38.63 7.30 6.36
C ARG A 59 -39.78 8.16 6.84
N ALA A 60 -40.97 7.86 6.33
CA ALA A 60 -42.21 8.34 6.93
C ALA A 60 -42.32 7.81 8.37
N MET A 61 -42.02 8.68 9.35
CA MET A 61 -42.42 8.64 10.76
C MET A 61 -42.51 7.24 11.41
N ASP A 62 -41.39 6.72 11.93
CA ASP A 62 -41.40 5.74 13.03
C ASP A 62 -40.72 6.38 14.26
N GLY A 63 -41.55 6.87 15.19
CA GLY A 63 -41.20 7.85 16.22
C GLY A 63 -40.42 7.33 17.43
N ASN A 64 -39.37 6.54 17.23
CA ASN A 64 -38.55 6.05 18.36
C ASN A 64 -37.03 6.01 18.12
N VAL A 65 -36.53 6.84 17.19
CA VAL A 65 -35.10 7.11 17.02
C VAL A 65 -34.88 8.59 17.35
N TYR A 66 -33.82 8.94 18.09
CA TYR A 66 -33.32 10.33 18.16
C TYR A 66 -32.87 10.72 16.75
N PHE A 67 -33.82 11.24 15.97
CA PHE A 67 -33.75 11.42 14.52
C PHE A 67 -32.63 12.39 14.12
N ASP A 68 -32.38 13.39 14.98
CA ASP A 68 -31.36 14.42 14.78
C ASP A 68 -29.93 13.84 14.66
N ASP A 69 -29.61 12.79 15.41
CA ASP A 69 -28.26 12.21 15.42
C ASP A 69 -27.95 11.43 14.14
N ALA A 70 -28.93 10.69 13.61
CA ALA A 70 -28.74 9.89 12.40
C ALA A 70 -28.59 10.76 11.15
N ILE A 71 -29.34 11.87 11.09
CA ILE A 71 -29.25 12.83 9.98
C ILE A 71 -27.95 13.61 10.08
N ALA A 72 -27.59 14.11 11.27
CA ALA A 72 -26.30 14.77 11.47
C ALA A 72 -25.11 13.85 11.14
N ASP A 73 -25.19 12.56 11.47
CA ASP A 73 -24.19 11.56 11.09
C ASP A 73 -24.14 11.35 9.57
N GLY A 74 -25.31 11.24 8.92
CA GLY A 74 -25.44 11.18 7.46
C GLY A 74 -24.78 12.38 6.76
N ILE A 75 -24.98 13.59 7.28
CA ILE A 75 -24.35 14.82 6.78
C ILE A 75 -22.84 14.76 6.93
N LYS A 76 -22.36 14.45 8.14
CA LYS A 76 -20.92 14.41 8.46
C LYS A 76 -20.17 13.38 7.61
N LYS A 77 -20.83 12.27 7.28
CA LYS A 77 -20.23 11.16 6.52
C LYS A 77 -20.44 11.25 5.02
N SER A 78 -21.07 12.31 4.52
CA SER A 78 -21.32 12.51 3.09
C SER A 78 -20.23 13.36 2.42
N ALA A 79 -19.85 12.96 1.20
CA ALA A 79 -18.83 13.66 0.42
C ALA A 79 -19.34 15.02 -0.09
N LEU A 80 -20.53 15.05 -0.72
CA LEU A 80 -21.18 16.26 -1.19
C LEU A 80 -22.66 16.33 -0.75
N MET A 81 -23.25 17.52 -0.83
CA MET A 81 -24.66 17.76 -0.50
C MET A 81 -25.40 18.30 -1.72
N ILE A 82 -26.60 17.79 -1.99
CA ILE A 82 -27.57 18.39 -2.91
C ILE A 82 -28.63 19.07 -2.04
N CYS A 83 -28.76 20.38 -2.18
CA CYS A 83 -29.69 21.21 -1.43
C CYS A 83 -30.85 21.63 -2.34
N PHE A 84 -32.06 21.15 -2.05
CA PHE A 84 -33.29 21.56 -2.73
C PHE A 84 -33.88 22.79 -2.05
N ASN A 85 -33.54 23.97 -2.55
CA ASN A 85 -34.06 25.22 -2.01
C ASN A 85 -35.46 25.51 -2.57
N SER A 86 -36.38 25.79 -1.66
CA SER A 86 -37.80 26.09 -1.86
C SER A 86 -38.27 27.01 -0.72
N THR A 87 -39.42 27.64 -0.86
CA THR A 87 -40.05 28.40 0.24
C THR A 87 -40.21 27.52 1.49
N SER A 88 -40.49 26.23 1.31
CA SER A 88 -40.65 25.30 2.43
C SER A 88 -39.31 24.95 3.10
N TYR A 89 -38.23 24.87 2.32
CA TYR A 89 -36.85 24.73 2.81
C TYR A 89 -36.39 25.94 3.63
N GLU A 90 -36.67 27.15 3.17
CA GLU A 90 -36.31 28.39 3.87
C GLU A 90 -37.08 28.58 5.18
N SER A 91 -38.32 28.08 5.24
CA SER A 91 -39.14 28.11 6.45
C SER A 91 -38.80 27.01 7.48
N SER A 92 -37.92 26.07 7.13
CA SER A 92 -37.59 24.90 7.95
C SER A 92 -36.28 25.12 8.70
N ASP A 93 -36.36 25.42 10.00
CA ASP A 93 -35.18 25.54 10.88
C ASP A 93 -34.27 24.30 10.80
N TYR A 94 -34.88 23.12 10.61
CA TYR A 94 -34.17 21.86 10.47
C TYR A 94 -33.29 21.84 9.22
N CYS A 95 -33.86 22.20 8.07
CA CYS A 95 -33.14 22.26 6.80
C CYS A 95 -31.99 23.29 6.85
N GLN A 96 -32.20 24.42 7.51
CA GLN A 96 -31.15 25.41 7.73
C GLN A 96 -30.03 24.85 8.62
N GLN A 97 -30.36 24.10 9.67
CA GLN A 97 -29.37 23.40 10.50
C GLN A 97 -28.59 22.34 9.73
N GLU A 98 -29.25 21.57 8.85
CA GLU A 98 -28.57 20.58 8.00
C GLU A 98 -27.54 21.25 7.07
N LEU A 99 -27.96 22.33 6.40
CA LEU A 99 -27.11 23.11 5.50
C LEU A 99 -25.92 23.70 6.24
N SER A 100 -26.16 24.33 7.37
CA SER A 100 -25.11 24.91 8.22
C SER A 100 -24.16 23.83 8.73
N THR A 101 -24.67 22.67 9.13
CA THR A 101 -23.86 21.52 9.58
C THR A 101 -22.95 21.00 8.47
N PHE A 102 -23.47 20.82 7.25
CA PHE A 102 -22.63 20.40 6.12
C PHE A 102 -21.59 21.45 5.79
N TYR A 103 -21.98 22.73 5.78
CA TYR A 103 -21.10 23.84 5.46
C TYR A 103 -19.94 23.96 6.44
N GLU A 104 -20.20 23.92 7.75
CA GLU A 104 -19.16 23.94 8.77
C GLU A 104 -18.27 22.69 8.72
N LYS A 105 -18.86 21.50 8.50
CA LYS A 105 -18.10 20.27 8.27
C LYS A 105 -17.16 20.42 7.08
N ALA A 106 -17.66 20.90 5.94
CA ALA A 106 -16.88 21.03 4.71
C ALA A 106 -15.77 22.10 4.83
N LYS A 107 -15.92 23.13 5.67
CA LYS A 107 -14.82 24.07 5.97
C LYS A 107 -13.65 23.40 6.69
N THR A 108 -13.95 22.45 7.57
CA THR A 108 -12.94 21.75 8.39
C THR A 108 -12.38 20.48 7.72
N ASP A 109 -13.04 20.03 6.65
CA ASP A 109 -12.68 18.84 5.88
C ASP A 109 -11.47 19.12 4.98
N THR A 110 -10.66 18.10 4.66
CA THR A 110 -9.41 18.29 3.89
C THR A 110 -9.69 18.83 2.49
N LEU A 111 -10.75 18.31 1.85
CA LEU A 111 -11.24 18.77 0.55
C LEU A 111 -11.87 20.17 0.56
N GLY A 112 -12.05 20.79 1.73
CA GLY A 112 -12.64 22.13 1.87
C GLY A 112 -14.08 22.25 1.36
N LEU A 113 -14.55 23.49 1.15
CA LEU A 113 -15.89 23.80 0.59
C LEU A 113 -15.98 23.61 -0.94
N LYS A 114 -14.84 23.57 -1.62
CA LYS A 114 -14.73 23.56 -3.08
C LYS A 114 -13.59 22.63 -3.50
N VAL A 115 -13.84 21.90 -4.58
CA VAL A 115 -12.89 20.99 -5.22
C VAL A 115 -12.63 21.56 -6.62
N GLY A 116 -11.40 22.01 -6.85
CA GLY A 116 -11.09 22.93 -7.95
C GLY A 116 -11.99 24.18 -7.95
N HIS A 117 -12.83 24.34 -8.98
CA HIS A 117 -13.77 25.46 -9.12
C HIS A 117 -15.23 25.10 -8.80
N ARG A 118 -15.50 23.92 -8.23
CA ARG A 118 -16.86 23.43 -7.98
C ARG A 118 -17.15 23.40 -6.48
N ALA A 119 -18.30 23.93 -6.08
CA ALA A 119 -18.77 23.84 -4.70
C ALA A 119 -19.25 22.42 -4.38
N ARG A 120 -19.01 21.96 -3.14
CA ARG A 120 -19.51 20.67 -2.63
C ARG A 120 -20.98 20.69 -2.23
N ILE A 121 -21.58 21.88 -2.18
CA ILE A 121 -23.02 22.05 -2.05
C ILE A 121 -23.57 22.34 -3.45
N VAL A 122 -24.30 21.37 -3.99
CA VAL A 122 -25.00 21.47 -5.26
C VAL A 122 -26.36 22.08 -4.98
N HIS A 123 -26.50 23.37 -5.29
CA HIS A 123 -27.72 24.11 -5.05
C HIS A 123 -28.73 23.89 -6.18
N VAL A 124 -29.89 23.32 -5.86
CA VAL A 124 -31.00 23.09 -6.79
C VAL A 124 -32.17 23.96 -6.35
N LEU A 125 -32.72 24.74 -7.28
CA LEU A 125 -33.88 25.61 -7.03
C LEU A 125 -35.15 24.91 -7.49
N LEU A 126 -36.00 24.52 -6.54
CA LEU A 126 -37.37 24.05 -6.81
C LEU A 126 -38.32 25.19 -7.15
N GLU A 127 -37.95 26.41 -6.77
CA GLU A 127 -38.68 27.64 -7.00
C GLU A 127 -37.65 28.75 -7.33
N ASN A 128 -38.06 29.76 -8.09
CA ASN A 128 -37.23 30.88 -8.49
C ASN A 128 -37.07 31.89 -7.33
N ILE A 129 -36.24 31.51 -6.37
CA ILE A 129 -35.92 32.33 -5.21
C ILE A 129 -34.82 33.32 -5.59
N PRO A 130 -34.99 34.64 -5.34
CA PRO A 130 -33.95 35.63 -5.62
C PRO A 130 -32.67 35.40 -4.82
N PHE A 131 -31.51 35.67 -5.43
CA PHE A 131 -30.19 35.51 -4.81
C PHE A 131 -30.04 36.15 -3.41
N LYS A 132 -30.68 37.31 -3.19
CA LYS A 132 -30.65 38.05 -1.92
C LYS A 132 -31.32 37.31 -0.75
N ASP A 133 -32.19 36.34 -1.06
CA ASP A 133 -32.98 35.60 -0.09
C ASP A 133 -32.34 34.22 0.18
N TRP A 134 -31.28 33.86 -0.55
CA TRP A 134 -30.58 32.58 -0.35
C TRP A 134 -29.87 32.53 1.00
N PRO A 135 -29.80 31.34 1.63
CA PRO A 135 -28.93 31.10 2.77
C PRO A 135 -27.48 31.53 2.51
N GLN A 136 -26.83 32.07 3.54
CA GLN A 136 -25.46 32.60 3.44
C GLN A 136 -24.46 31.52 3.00
N GLU A 137 -24.68 30.27 3.41
CA GLU A 137 -23.88 29.09 3.05
C GLU A 137 -23.85 28.81 1.54
N LEU A 138 -24.85 29.33 0.79
CA LEU A 138 -24.97 29.20 -0.67
C LEU A 138 -24.42 30.42 -1.42
N GLU A 139 -23.89 31.42 -0.71
CA GLU A 139 -23.35 32.62 -1.34
C GLU A 139 -22.17 32.29 -2.27
N GLY A 140 -22.24 32.76 -3.52
CA GLY A 140 -21.22 32.50 -4.54
C GLY A 140 -21.26 31.09 -5.15
N VAL A 141 -22.31 30.30 -4.88
CA VAL A 141 -22.61 29.04 -5.56
C VAL A 141 -23.59 29.31 -6.71
N ASN A 142 -23.42 28.64 -7.85
CA ASN A 142 -24.41 28.68 -8.92
C ASN A 142 -25.52 27.67 -8.65
N ALA A 143 -26.77 28.08 -8.87
CA ALA A 143 -27.93 27.22 -8.72
C ALA A 143 -28.34 26.53 -10.03
N TYR A 144 -28.94 25.34 -9.89
CA TYR A 144 -29.59 24.62 -10.98
C TYR A 144 -31.12 24.81 -10.85
N PRO A 145 -31.74 25.64 -11.71
CA PRO A 145 -33.18 25.81 -11.69
C PRO A 145 -33.89 24.56 -12.23
N ILE A 146 -34.80 24.01 -11.43
CA ILE A 146 -35.67 22.90 -11.83
C ILE A 146 -37.15 23.25 -11.66
N HIS A 147 -37.47 24.52 -11.87
CA HIS A 147 -38.81 25.10 -11.87
C HIS A 147 -39.20 25.60 -13.27
N ASP A 148 -40.47 25.94 -13.44
CA ASP A 148 -41.03 26.42 -14.71
C ASP A 148 -41.16 27.95 -14.84
N ALA A 149 -40.73 28.73 -13.84
CA ALA A 149 -40.77 30.19 -13.88
C ALA A 149 -40.17 30.77 -15.19
N GLU A 150 -40.94 31.60 -15.89
CA GLU A 150 -40.53 32.21 -17.16
C GLU A 150 -39.99 33.63 -17.00
N LEU A 151 -40.41 34.35 -15.94
CA LEU A 151 -39.98 35.71 -15.63
C LEU A 151 -39.22 35.76 -14.32
N GLU A 152 -38.32 36.75 -14.20
CA GLU A 152 -37.45 36.94 -13.02
C GLU A 152 -38.22 37.10 -11.69
N LYS A 153 -39.49 37.53 -11.75
CA LYS A 153 -40.35 37.76 -10.57
C LYS A 153 -41.32 36.62 -10.28
N ASP A 154 -41.44 35.66 -11.19
CA ASP A 154 -42.35 34.53 -11.00
C ASP A 154 -41.66 33.52 -10.12
N LEU A 155 -42.34 32.99 -9.10
CA LEU A 155 -41.79 31.93 -8.25
C LEU A 155 -41.67 30.61 -9.04
N GLY A 156 -42.67 30.32 -9.88
CA GLY A 156 -42.75 29.06 -10.63
C GLY A 156 -42.97 27.84 -9.73
N ASP A 157 -43.30 26.73 -10.37
CA ASP A 157 -43.49 25.42 -9.73
C ASP A 157 -42.38 24.45 -10.19
N PRO A 158 -42.05 23.42 -9.40
CA PRO A 158 -41.13 22.37 -9.80
C PRO A 158 -41.56 21.71 -11.12
N LEU A 159 -40.60 21.51 -12.03
CA LEU A 159 -40.85 20.83 -13.30
C LEU A 159 -41.40 19.42 -13.07
N GLU A 160 -42.39 19.02 -13.87
CA GLU A 160 -42.86 17.63 -13.85
C GLU A 160 -41.71 16.67 -14.18
N THR A 161 -41.54 15.63 -13.37
CA THR A 161 -40.43 14.65 -13.47
C THR A 161 -40.45 13.83 -14.76
N THR A 162 -41.58 13.82 -15.48
CA THR A 162 -41.73 13.18 -16.79
C THR A 162 -41.46 14.12 -17.97
N SER A 163 -41.33 15.43 -17.70
CA SER A 163 -41.15 16.43 -18.74
C SER A 163 -39.76 16.36 -19.37
N LYS A 164 -39.68 16.77 -20.65
CA LYS A 164 -38.40 16.86 -21.36
C LYS A 164 -37.45 17.86 -20.68
N LYS A 165 -37.97 19.01 -20.23
CA LYS A 165 -37.19 20.05 -19.54
C LYS A 165 -36.57 19.51 -18.25
N PHE A 166 -37.32 18.76 -17.44
CA PHE A 166 -36.79 18.11 -16.24
C PHE A 166 -35.63 17.17 -16.58
N LEU A 167 -35.80 16.28 -17.57
CA LEU A 167 -34.74 15.34 -17.97
C LEU A 167 -33.48 16.05 -18.50
N GLU A 168 -33.63 17.20 -19.16
CA GLU A 168 -32.52 18.04 -19.60
C GLU A 168 -31.78 18.67 -18.43
N GLN A 169 -32.49 19.26 -17.46
CA GLN A 169 -31.89 19.82 -16.24
C GLN A 169 -31.23 18.75 -15.37
N LEU A 170 -31.89 17.61 -15.20
CA LEU A 170 -31.35 16.49 -14.44
C LEU A 170 -30.05 15.97 -15.06
N LYS A 171 -29.94 15.93 -16.40
CA LYS A 171 -28.68 15.58 -17.07
C LYS A 171 -27.56 16.55 -16.71
N ILE A 172 -27.84 17.84 -16.67
CA ILE A 172 -26.85 18.87 -16.29
C ILE A 172 -26.40 18.65 -14.84
N ILE A 173 -27.35 18.49 -13.91
CA ILE A 173 -27.06 18.22 -12.49
C ILE A 173 -26.23 16.94 -12.36
N ARG A 174 -26.63 15.85 -13.03
CA ARG A 174 -25.89 14.58 -13.02
C ARG A 174 -24.46 14.74 -13.55
N ASP A 175 -24.23 15.47 -14.63
CA ASP A 175 -22.86 15.68 -15.15
C ASP A 175 -22.02 16.52 -14.17
N ALA A 176 -22.63 17.52 -13.52
CA ALA A 176 -21.95 18.32 -12.51
C ALA A 176 -21.59 17.50 -11.26
N VAL A 177 -22.54 16.72 -10.75
CA VAL A 177 -22.36 15.82 -9.61
C VAL A 177 -21.29 14.76 -9.93
N TRP A 178 -21.37 14.12 -11.10
CA TRP A 178 -20.38 13.12 -11.50
C TRP A 178 -18.98 13.72 -11.61
N ALA A 179 -18.83 14.88 -12.28
CA ALA A 179 -17.54 15.55 -12.39
C ALA A 179 -16.96 15.93 -11.03
N LEU A 180 -17.81 16.32 -10.08
CA LEU A 180 -17.40 16.63 -8.72
C LEU A 180 -16.96 15.37 -7.96
N LEU A 181 -17.73 14.29 -8.01
CA LEU A 181 -17.35 13.01 -7.38
C LEU A 181 -16.06 12.43 -7.95
N ASP A 182 -15.87 12.51 -9.27
CA ASP A 182 -14.65 12.04 -9.96
C ASP A 182 -13.43 12.87 -9.53
N ALA A 183 -13.56 14.20 -9.51
CA ALA A 183 -12.53 15.11 -9.02
C ALA A 183 -12.21 14.87 -7.54
N MET A 184 -13.22 14.70 -6.69
CA MET A 184 -13.05 14.39 -5.27
C MET A 184 -12.35 13.06 -5.07
N SER A 185 -12.74 12.01 -5.79
CA SER A 185 -12.07 10.70 -5.66
C SER A 185 -10.61 10.73 -6.13
N THR A 186 -10.30 11.60 -7.09
CA THR A 186 -8.92 11.83 -7.55
C THR A 186 -8.14 12.67 -6.55
N GLU A 187 -8.74 13.71 -5.97
CA GLU A 187 -8.12 14.56 -4.95
C GLU A 187 -7.94 13.82 -3.63
N THR A 188 -8.89 13.00 -3.16
CA THR A 188 -8.67 12.14 -1.99
C THR A 188 -7.69 11.03 -2.28
N ALA A 189 -7.63 10.46 -3.50
CA ALA A 189 -6.55 9.53 -3.83
C ALA A 189 -5.17 10.24 -3.82
N LYS A 190 -5.11 11.53 -4.21
CA LYS A 190 -3.91 12.38 -4.14
C LYS A 190 -3.57 12.81 -2.71
N GLU A 191 -4.56 13.11 -1.88
CA GLU A 191 -4.42 13.47 -0.47
C GLU A 191 -4.11 12.25 0.39
N GLU A 192 -4.70 11.08 0.16
CA GLU A 192 -4.27 9.83 0.80
C GLU A 192 -2.83 9.49 0.41
N SER A 193 -2.43 9.75 -0.84
CA SER A 193 -1.02 9.64 -1.25
C SER A 193 -0.11 10.80 -0.81
N SER A 194 -0.63 11.91 -0.26
CA SER A 194 0.19 13.05 0.24
C SER A 194 0.09 13.32 1.75
N ILE A 195 -0.95 12.86 2.45
CA ILE A 195 -1.07 12.83 3.91
C ILE A 195 -0.20 11.69 4.47
N ILE A 196 -0.01 10.60 3.70
CA ILE A 196 1.04 9.60 3.98
C ILE A 196 2.45 10.21 3.83
N THR A 197 2.61 11.36 3.14
CA THR A 197 3.94 11.94 2.88
C THR A 197 4.45 12.94 3.91
N ASN A 198 3.68 13.36 4.93
CA ASN A 198 4.09 14.50 5.77
C ASN A 198 4.03 14.33 7.30
N ASP A 199 3.70 13.15 7.85
CA ASP A 199 3.86 12.95 9.31
C ASP A 199 4.39 11.56 9.74
N ASP A 200 4.94 10.76 8.81
CA ASP A 200 5.48 9.42 9.14
C ASP A 200 6.54 8.94 8.13
N LYS A 201 7.28 9.86 7.51
CA LYS A 201 8.20 9.56 6.40
C LYS A 201 9.51 8.85 6.80
N SER A 202 9.64 8.33 8.04
CA SER A 202 10.81 7.53 8.41
C SER A 202 10.58 6.03 8.57
N ASP A 203 9.33 5.53 8.68
CA ASP A 203 9.11 4.17 9.21
C ASP A 203 8.23 3.22 8.36
N ARG A 204 7.67 3.63 7.20
CA ARG A 204 6.84 2.72 6.38
C ARG A 204 7.59 2.12 5.20
N PHE A 205 7.59 0.79 5.12
CA PHE A 205 8.15 0.04 4.01
C PHE A 205 7.44 0.38 2.70
N THR A 206 8.23 0.74 1.69
CA THR A 206 7.81 1.31 0.42
C THR A 206 8.16 0.37 -0.73
N VAL A 207 7.16 0.08 -1.55
CA VAL A 207 7.23 -0.88 -2.66
C VAL A 207 6.97 -0.16 -3.98
N TYR A 208 7.91 -0.22 -4.91
CA TYR A 208 7.72 0.21 -6.29
C TYR A 208 6.93 -0.85 -7.07
N LEU A 209 5.79 -0.48 -7.66
CA LEU A 209 4.98 -1.35 -8.52
C LEU A 209 5.00 -0.87 -9.97
N ALA A 210 5.73 -1.60 -10.82
CA ALA A 210 5.89 -1.26 -12.22
C ALA A 210 4.57 -1.21 -13.01
N GLU A 211 4.59 -0.51 -14.15
CA GLU A 211 3.52 -0.52 -15.12
C GLU A 211 3.29 -1.92 -15.69
N VAL A 212 2.06 -2.20 -16.14
CA VAL A 212 1.67 -3.54 -16.60
C VAL A 212 0.89 -3.48 -17.90
N SER A 213 0.84 -4.60 -18.62
CA SER A 213 -0.07 -4.77 -19.75
C SER A 213 -1.54 -4.72 -19.31
N ASP A 214 -2.45 -4.43 -20.25
CA ASP A 214 -3.88 -4.29 -19.95
C ASP A 214 -4.48 -5.54 -19.30
N SER A 215 -3.96 -6.75 -19.60
CA SER A 215 -4.38 -8.03 -19.01
C SER A 215 -4.14 -8.11 -17.50
N LEU A 216 -3.15 -7.38 -16.99
CA LEU A 216 -2.71 -7.42 -15.60
C LEU A 216 -3.14 -6.19 -14.78
N ARG A 217 -3.77 -5.17 -15.38
CA ARG A 217 -4.21 -3.95 -14.65
C ARG A 217 -5.10 -4.23 -13.45
N SER A 218 -6.01 -5.21 -13.57
CA SER A 218 -6.88 -5.62 -12.45
C SER A 218 -6.11 -6.32 -11.33
N VAL A 219 -5.04 -7.04 -11.68
CA VAL A 219 -4.15 -7.74 -10.74
C VAL A 219 -3.29 -6.71 -10.00
N ARG A 220 -2.64 -5.80 -10.73
CA ARG A 220 -1.86 -4.68 -10.16
C ARG A 220 -2.71 -3.85 -9.20
N LYS A 221 -3.91 -3.45 -9.60
CA LYS A 221 -4.82 -2.67 -8.74
C LYS A 221 -5.19 -3.41 -7.44
N ARG A 222 -5.38 -4.72 -7.50
CA ARG A 222 -5.66 -5.52 -6.31
C ARG A 222 -4.43 -5.61 -5.40
N LEU A 223 -3.24 -5.77 -5.99
CA LEU A 223 -1.98 -5.82 -5.24
C LEU A 223 -1.75 -4.51 -4.49
N ILE A 224 -1.89 -3.36 -5.15
CA ILE A 224 -1.80 -2.02 -4.52
C ILE A 224 -2.76 -1.93 -3.32
N ALA A 225 -4.04 -2.25 -3.53
CA ALA A 225 -5.04 -2.14 -2.47
C ALA A 225 -4.78 -3.07 -1.28
N GLU A 226 -4.17 -4.24 -1.49
CA GLU A 226 -3.83 -5.14 -0.38
C GLU A 226 -2.55 -4.66 0.34
N LEU A 227 -1.52 -4.19 -0.38
CA LEU A 227 -0.32 -3.61 0.23
C LEU A 227 -0.66 -2.40 1.10
N GLU A 228 -1.47 -1.48 0.59
CA GLU A 228 -1.94 -0.29 1.33
C GLU A 228 -2.77 -0.69 2.56
N LYS A 229 -3.61 -1.72 2.44
CA LYS A 229 -4.41 -2.24 3.55
C LYS A 229 -3.54 -2.87 4.66
N GLN A 230 -2.39 -3.44 4.32
CA GLN A 230 -1.41 -3.94 5.29
C GLN A 230 -0.48 -2.83 5.85
N GLY A 231 -0.63 -1.59 5.37
CA GLY A 231 0.14 -0.44 5.85
C GLY A 231 1.42 -0.15 5.08
N TYR A 232 1.70 -0.90 4.00
CA TYR A 232 2.85 -0.64 3.11
C TYR A 232 2.52 0.49 2.13
N HIS A 233 3.54 1.27 1.76
CA HIS A 233 3.38 2.30 0.74
C HIS A 233 3.68 1.73 -0.64
N ALA A 234 2.83 2.01 -1.64
CA ALA A 234 3.04 1.55 -3.01
C ALA A 234 3.30 2.74 -3.95
N ILE A 235 4.52 2.86 -4.48
CA ILE A 235 4.84 3.82 -5.54
C ILE A 235 4.40 3.19 -6.86
N VAL A 236 3.40 3.80 -7.50
CA VAL A 236 2.87 3.33 -8.78
C VAL A 236 3.81 3.80 -9.89
N GLY A 237 4.47 2.86 -10.56
CA GLY A 237 5.41 3.11 -11.66
C GLY A 237 4.84 4.02 -12.73
N THR A 238 5.74 4.81 -13.33
CA THR A 238 5.44 5.94 -14.21
C THR A 238 4.54 5.52 -15.38
N PRO A 239 3.26 5.95 -15.41
CA PRO A 239 2.36 5.54 -16.47
C PRO A 239 2.70 6.30 -17.77
N PRO A 240 2.39 5.72 -18.95
CA PRO A 240 2.53 6.42 -20.23
C PRO A 240 1.78 7.77 -20.23
N PRO A 241 2.26 8.80 -20.96
CA PRO A 241 3.12 8.70 -22.14
C PRO A 241 4.48 9.43 -22.02
N ASP A 242 5.22 9.25 -20.92
CA ASP A 242 6.52 9.92 -20.76
C ASP A 242 7.58 9.46 -21.77
N GLN A 243 8.33 10.38 -22.35
CA GLN A 243 9.41 10.03 -23.30
C GLN A 243 10.54 9.26 -22.62
N ALA A 244 11.27 8.43 -23.37
CA ALA A 244 12.27 7.48 -22.85
C ALA A 244 13.18 8.05 -21.73
N GLY A 245 13.80 9.22 -21.93
CA GLY A 245 14.68 9.81 -20.91
C GLY A 245 13.96 10.34 -19.67
N ALA A 246 12.75 10.90 -19.83
CA ALA A 246 11.94 11.34 -18.69
C ALA A 246 11.36 10.15 -17.92
N HIS A 247 11.00 9.09 -18.65
CA HIS A 247 10.56 7.83 -18.09
C HIS A 247 11.66 7.18 -17.24
N GLU A 248 12.85 7.05 -17.78
CA GLU A 248 14.00 6.47 -17.08
C GLU A 248 14.36 7.25 -15.80
N ALA A 249 14.40 8.58 -15.88
CA ALA A 249 14.68 9.42 -14.71
C ALA A 249 13.63 9.23 -13.60
N ALA A 250 12.34 9.19 -13.96
CA ALA A 250 11.26 9.00 -13.00
C ALA A 250 11.28 7.60 -12.36
N VAL A 251 11.67 6.57 -13.11
CA VAL A 251 11.81 5.20 -12.59
C VAL A 251 12.98 5.12 -11.61
N LEU A 252 14.13 5.70 -11.94
CA LEU A 252 15.30 5.72 -11.03
C LEU A 252 14.98 6.47 -9.73
N GLU A 253 14.28 7.60 -9.81
CA GLU A 253 13.83 8.35 -8.63
C GLU A 253 12.90 7.49 -7.77
N ALA A 254 11.89 6.85 -8.37
CA ALA A 254 10.95 5.99 -7.67
C ALA A 254 11.60 4.73 -7.05
N LEU A 255 12.59 4.13 -7.72
CA LEU A 255 13.34 2.99 -7.19
C LEU A 255 14.19 3.40 -5.99
N GLY A 256 14.81 4.59 -6.04
CA GLY A 256 15.60 5.14 -4.93
C GLY A 256 14.79 5.46 -3.67
N GLU A 257 13.47 5.63 -3.80
CA GLU A 257 12.54 5.82 -2.67
C GLU A 257 11.92 4.51 -2.16
N SER A 258 12.21 3.38 -2.80
CA SER A 258 11.60 2.07 -2.49
C SER A 258 12.59 1.08 -1.90
N GLN A 259 12.11 0.20 -1.02
CA GLN A 259 12.88 -0.93 -0.48
C GLN A 259 12.64 -2.22 -1.27
N LEU A 260 11.58 -2.29 -2.08
CA LEU A 260 11.27 -3.44 -2.93
C LEU A 260 10.67 -2.99 -4.26
N SER A 261 11.08 -3.61 -5.34
CA SER A 261 10.52 -3.42 -6.69
C SER A 261 9.74 -4.66 -7.14
N VAL A 262 8.52 -4.47 -7.65
CA VAL A 262 7.62 -5.56 -8.09
C VAL A 262 7.20 -5.33 -9.53
N HIS A 263 7.50 -6.32 -10.38
CA HIS A 263 7.24 -6.29 -11.82
C HIS A 263 6.30 -7.43 -12.19
N LEU A 264 5.11 -7.09 -12.71
CA LEU A 264 4.15 -8.09 -13.18
C LEU A 264 4.20 -8.13 -14.71
N LEU A 265 4.76 -9.22 -15.25
CA LEU A 265 4.96 -9.40 -16.69
C LEU A 265 3.99 -10.46 -17.24
N ASP A 266 3.75 -10.41 -18.54
CA ASP A 266 2.87 -11.34 -19.27
C ASP A 266 3.43 -11.57 -20.68
N HIS A 267 2.80 -12.47 -21.45
CA HIS A 267 3.07 -12.67 -22.88
C HIS A 267 2.84 -11.39 -23.72
N ILE A 268 2.03 -10.45 -23.21
CA ILE A 268 1.81 -9.15 -23.83
C ILE A 268 2.76 -8.12 -23.19
N PRO A 269 3.70 -7.52 -23.94
CA PRO A 269 4.72 -6.62 -23.39
C PRO A 269 4.16 -5.29 -22.84
N GLY A 270 3.00 -4.87 -23.32
CA GLY A 270 2.32 -3.64 -22.89
C GLY A 270 2.44 -2.51 -23.90
N ARG A 271 2.56 -1.26 -23.44
CA ARG A 271 2.67 -0.08 -24.30
C ARG A 271 4.14 0.23 -24.60
N GLU A 272 4.42 0.54 -25.87
CA GLU A 272 5.73 1.04 -26.32
C GLU A 272 6.06 2.38 -25.67
N ILE A 273 7.35 2.63 -25.45
CA ILE A 273 7.83 3.89 -24.90
C ILE A 273 7.84 4.96 -25.98
N VAL A 274 7.37 6.16 -25.65
CA VAL A 274 7.38 7.26 -26.59
C VAL A 274 8.84 7.66 -26.90
N GLY A 275 9.27 7.42 -28.14
CA GLY A 275 10.62 7.72 -28.60
C GLY A 275 11.62 6.55 -28.52
N ASP A 276 11.16 5.37 -28.10
CA ASP A 276 11.93 4.12 -28.12
C ASP A 276 11.01 2.99 -28.64
N SER A 277 11.21 2.61 -29.90
CA SER A 277 10.39 1.60 -30.57
C SER A 277 10.76 0.17 -30.21
N ASP A 278 11.88 -0.04 -29.51
CA ASP A 278 12.43 -1.36 -29.26
C ASP A 278 12.06 -1.87 -27.85
N HIS A 279 11.48 -1.01 -27.00
CA HIS A 279 11.14 -1.32 -25.61
C HIS A 279 9.74 -0.85 -25.19
N TRP A 280 9.15 -1.61 -24.25
CA TRP A 280 7.86 -1.32 -23.64
C TRP A 280 8.02 -0.86 -22.19
N TYR A 281 7.10 -0.03 -21.68
CA TYR A 281 7.19 0.51 -20.31
C TYR A 281 7.38 -0.56 -19.23
N PRO A 282 6.60 -1.67 -19.18
CA PRO A 282 6.79 -2.72 -18.18
C PRO A 282 8.18 -3.39 -18.26
N GLN A 283 8.64 -3.68 -19.48
CA GLN A 283 9.94 -4.28 -19.74
C GLN A 283 11.07 -3.35 -19.29
N LYS A 284 11.07 -2.10 -19.75
CA LYS A 284 12.13 -1.14 -19.47
C LYS A 284 12.23 -0.84 -17.97
N GLN A 285 11.11 -0.77 -17.26
CA GLN A 285 11.10 -0.61 -15.81
C GLN A 285 11.75 -1.80 -15.10
N ALA A 286 11.49 -3.03 -15.56
CA ALA A 286 12.16 -4.22 -15.02
C ALA A 286 13.66 -4.20 -15.32
N MET A 287 14.07 -3.81 -16.52
CA MET A 287 15.49 -3.66 -16.88
C MET A 287 16.21 -2.63 -16.01
N ILE A 288 15.62 -1.45 -15.80
CA ILE A 288 16.20 -0.41 -14.93
C ILE A 288 16.33 -0.93 -13.49
N ALA A 289 15.31 -1.64 -12.99
CA ALA A 289 15.35 -2.22 -11.65
C ALA A 289 16.38 -3.35 -11.52
N LEU A 290 16.63 -4.15 -12.57
CA LEU A 290 17.68 -5.18 -12.58
C LEU A 290 19.09 -4.57 -12.45
N GLU A 291 19.29 -3.36 -12.97
CA GLU A 291 20.54 -2.60 -12.85
C GLU A 291 20.64 -1.75 -11.56
N HIS A 292 19.57 -1.70 -10.76
CA HIS A 292 19.51 -0.94 -9.50
C HIS A 292 19.73 -1.84 -8.26
N GLU A 293 20.15 -1.28 -7.13
CA GLU A 293 20.44 -2.04 -5.89
C GLU A 293 19.18 -2.50 -5.11
N VAL A 294 17.98 -2.15 -5.56
CA VAL A 294 16.73 -2.44 -4.81
C VAL A 294 16.35 -3.91 -4.96
N ASP A 295 15.86 -4.55 -3.89
CA ASP A 295 15.32 -5.90 -3.97
C ASP A 295 14.22 -5.98 -5.03
N GLN A 296 14.11 -7.11 -5.73
CA GLN A 296 13.25 -7.23 -6.89
C GLN A 296 12.49 -8.56 -6.94
N ILE A 297 11.18 -8.45 -7.15
CA ILE A 297 10.29 -9.56 -7.49
C ILE A 297 9.80 -9.37 -8.92
N ILE A 298 10.00 -10.39 -9.74
CA ILE A 298 9.44 -10.48 -11.08
C ILE A 298 8.43 -11.61 -11.10
N TRP A 299 7.17 -11.30 -11.39
CA TRP A 299 6.10 -12.27 -11.35
C TRP A 299 5.47 -12.45 -12.73
N LEU A 300 5.25 -13.72 -13.09
CA LEU A 300 4.50 -14.14 -14.28
C LEU A 300 3.31 -15.04 -13.89
N PRO A 301 2.21 -14.99 -14.66
CA PRO A 301 1.15 -15.98 -14.54
C PRO A 301 1.66 -17.41 -14.79
N GLU A 302 1.20 -18.36 -13.97
CA GLU A 302 1.61 -19.77 -14.00
C GLU A 302 1.49 -20.45 -15.38
N HIS A 303 0.55 -20.02 -16.20
CA HIS A 303 0.26 -20.61 -17.52
C HIS A 303 0.65 -19.70 -18.69
N THR A 304 1.53 -18.73 -18.48
CA THR A 304 2.06 -17.90 -19.57
C THR A 304 3.05 -18.73 -20.39
N ASP A 305 2.72 -19.01 -21.64
CA ASP A 305 3.64 -19.61 -22.59
C ASP A 305 4.45 -18.50 -23.27
N LEU A 306 5.78 -18.59 -23.22
CA LEU A 306 6.66 -17.62 -23.88
C LEU A 306 6.64 -17.78 -25.41
N ASP A 307 6.23 -18.94 -25.91
CA ASP A 307 6.04 -19.15 -27.35
C ASP A 307 4.87 -18.36 -27.94
N ASP A 308 3.93 -17.92 -27.11
CA ASP A 308 2.78 -17.07 -27.49
C ASP A 308 3.16 -15.57 -27.62
N ILE A 309 4.42 -15.21 -27.41
CA ILE A 309 4.91 -13.84 -27.56
C ILE A 309 5.16 -13.52 -29.04
N ASP A 310 4.39 -12.57 -29.58
CA ASP A 310 4.51 -12.13 -30.98
C ASP A 310 5.81 -11.32 -31.24
N GLU A 311 6.31 -10.59 -30.24
CA GLU A 311 7.45 -9.68 -30.38
C GLU A 311 8.79 -10.38 -30.10
N PRO A 312 9.67 -10.59 -31.11
CA PRO A 312 10.85 -11.43 -30.95
C PRO A 312 11.88 -10.89 -29.95
N SER A 313 12.06 -9.58 -29.87
CA SER A 313 13.00 -8.93 -28.93
C SER A 313 12.54 -9.09 -27.48
N TYR A 314 11.23 -8.92 -27.23
CA TYR A 314 10.65 -9.14 -25.91
C TYR A 314 10.68 -10.61 -25.50
N LYS A 315 10.41 -11.53 -26.45
CA LYS A 315 10.50 -12.98 -26.19
C LYS A 315 11.89 -13.38 -25.72
N LEU A 316 12.92 -12.99 -26.47
CA LEU A 316 14.31 -13.30 -26.12
C LEU A 316 14.68 -12.77 -24.73
N TRP A 317 14.26 -11.54 -24.42
CA TRP A 317 14.49 -10.95 -23.10
C TRP A 317 13.76 -11.71 -21.99
N MET A 318 12.51 -12.14 -22.20
CA MET A 318 11.77 -12.94 -21.22
C MET A 318 12.42 -14.31 -20.97
N GLU A 319 12.96 -14.94 -22.01
CA GLU A 319 13.71 -16.21 -21.90
C GLU A 319 15.00 -16.01 -21.09
N GLU A 320 15.81 -15.00 -21.40
CA GLU A 320 17.03 -14.68 -20.66
C GLU A 320 16.73 -14.29 -19.20
N LEU A 321 15.59 -13.65 -18.95
CA LEU A 321 15.12 -13.28 -17.62
C LEU A 321 14.73 -14.50 -16.78
N GLU A 322 14.01 -15.45 -17.36
CA GLU A 322 13.61 -16.67 -16.68
C GLU A 322 14.80 -17.60 -16.41
N GLU A 323 15.81 -17.59 -17.29
CA GLU A 323 17.06 -18.33 -17.08
C GLU A 323 18.00 -17.67 -16.05
N GLY A 324 17.69 -16.45 -15.59
CA GLY A 324 18.51 -15.71 -14.62
C GLY A 324 19.78 -15.10 -15.21
N ASN A 325 19.89 -15.00 -16.54
CA ASN A 325 21.11 -14.58 -17.25
C ASN A 325 21.29 -13.05 -17.35
N LEU A 326 20.29 -12.27 -16.90
CA LEU A 326 20.22 -10.82 -17.14
C LEU A 326 20.71 -9.93 -15.99
N ALA A 327 20.95 -10.48 -14.80
CA ALA A 327 21.24 -9.68 -13.60
C ALA A 327 22.61 -10.01 -13.00
N ASN A 328 23.28 -8.98 -12.48
CA ASN A 328 24.45 -9.14 -11.60
C ASN A 328 24.06 -9.24 -10.12
N LYS A 329 22.75 -9.28 -9.82
CA LYS A 329 22.17 -9.40 -8.48
C LYS A 329 21.10 -10.50 -8.47
N ASP A 330 20.82 -11.04 -7.29
CA ASP A 330 19.70 -11.95 -7.11
C ASP A 330 18.35 -11.21 -7.23
N PHE A 331 17.38 -11.84 -7.89
CA PHE A 331 15.99 -11.38 -7.99
C PHE A 331 15.05 -12.58 -7.91
N ASP A 332 13.87 -12.37 -7.36
CA ASP A 332 12.90 -13.45 -7.14
C ASP A 332 11.97 -13.58 -8.37
N PHE A 333 12.24 -14.57 -9.22
CA PHE A 333 11.41 -14.87 -10.39
C PHE A 333 10.31 -15.88 -10.05
N ILE A 334 9.06 -15.42 -10.05
CA ILE A 334 7.93 -16.20 -9.55
C ILE A 334 6.91 -16.44 -10.66
N ARG A 335 6.72 -17.71 -11.01
CA ARG A 335 5.49 -18.16 -11.67
C ARG A 335 4.42 -18.49 -10.64
N GLY A 336 3.19 -17.99 -10.82
CA GLY A 336 2.12 -18.35 -9.88
C GLY A 336 0.72 -17.89 -10.28
N SER A 337 -0.23 -18.22 -9.40
CA SER A 337 -1.62 -17.80 -9.55
C SER A 337 -1.81 -16.33 -9.16
N LYS A 338 -2.76 -15.65 -9.83
CA LYS A 338 -3.15 -14.27 -9.48
C LYS A 338 -3.69 -14.12 -8.05
N SER A 339 -4.18 -15.21 -7.45
CA SER A 339 -4.71 -15.25 -6.08
C SER A 339 -3.64 -15.28 -5.00
N THR A 340 -2.46 -15.82 -5.29
CA THR A 340 -1.38 -16.00 -4.30
C THR A 340 -0.31 -14.90 -4.37
N LEU A 341 -0.31 -14.10 -5.43
CA LEU A 341 0.64 -13.01 -5.65
C LEU A 341 0.75 -12.06 -4.45
N ALA A 342 -0.36 -11.52 -3.95
CA ALA A 342 -0.33 -10.54 -2.88
C ALA A 342 0.30 -11.11 -1.60
N GLN A 343 -0.05 -12.35 -1.24
CA GLN A 343 0.54 -13.01 -0.08
C GLN A 343 2.05 -13.19 -0.25
N LYS A 344 2.51 -13.66 -1.42
CA LYS A 344 3.95 -13.84 -1.68
C LYS A 344 4.74 -12.53 -1.56
N VAL A 345 4.19 -11.44 -2.10
CA VAL A 345 4.84 -10.12 -1.99
C VAL A 345 4.88 -9.64 -0.54
N ILE A 346 3.79 -9.80 0.22
CA ILE A 346 3.74 -9.45 1.64
C ILE A 346 4.73 -10.28 2.46
N ASP A 347 4.78 -11.60 2.23
CA ASP A 347 5.72 -12.49 2.93
C ASP A 347 7.17 -12.05 2.68
N HIS A 348 7.49 -11.62 1.46
CA HIS A 348 8.82 -11.11 1.11
C HIS A 348 9.12 -9.76 1.77
N ILE A 349 8.14 -8.84 1.81
CA ILE A 349 8.27 -7.57 2.55
C ILE A 349 8.54 -7.82 4.03
N GLU A 350 7.78 -8.71 4.66
CA GLU A 350 7.98 -9.06 6.07
C GLU A 350 9.37 -9.66 6.32
N GLN A 351 9.92 -10.43 5.37
CA GLN A 351 11.29 -10.92 5.44
C GLN A 351 12.32 -9.78 5.35
N LEU A 352 12.11 -8.80 4.47
CA LEU A 352 12.99 -7.64 4.34
C LEU A 352 12.94 -6.74 5.60
N ILE A 353 11.75 -6.45 6.13
CA ILE A 353 11.58 -5.71 7.38
C ILE A 353 12.27 -6.45 8.53
N GLN A 354 12.05 -7.76 8.67
CA GLN A 354 12.71 -8.54 9.71
C GLN A 354 14.23 -8.52 9.57
N LYS A 355 14.77 -8.56 8.34
CA LYS A 355 16.22 -8.41 8.09
C LYS A 355 16.70 -7.02 8.50
N GLU A 356 15.93 -5.97 8.24
CA GLU A 356 16.31 -4.58 8.52
C GLU A 356 16.17 -4.21 10.01
N ASP A 357 15.07 -4.56 10.66
CA ASP A 357 14.87 -4.41 12.11
C ASP A 357 15.95 -5.14 12.89
N LEU A 358 16.28 -6.36 12.46
CA LEU A 358 17.40 -7.12 13.03
C LEU A 358 18.71 -6.35 12.85
N ASN A 359 18.98 -5.76 11.69
CA ASN A 359 20.18 -4.94 11.48
C ASN A 359 20.16 -3.63 12.33
N GLN A 360 19.00 -3.00 12.54
CA GLN A 360 18.88 -1.73 13.27
C GLN A 360 18.92 -1.89 14.79
N GLU A 361 18.29 -2.93 15.36
CA GLU A 361 18.40 -3.27 16.80
C GLU A 361 19.86 -3.55 17.20
N ILE A 362 20.66 -4.09 16.28
CA ILE A 362 22.10 -4.33 16.45
C ILE A 362 22.89 -3.00 16.51
N HIS A 363 22.52 -2.00 15.70
CA HIS A 363 23.20 -0.70 15.68
C HIS A 363 22.83 0.21 16.86
N ALA A 364 21.59 0.16 17.35
CA ALA A 364 21.09 1.04 18.42
C ALA A 364 21.61 0.72 19.84
N GLN A 365 22.11 -0.50 20.10
CA GLN A 365 22.63 -0.91 21.42
C GLN A 365 24.12 -0.60 21.64
N SER A 366 24.66 0.36 20.89
CA SER A 366 26.08 0.76 20.95
C SER A 366 26.35 1.93 21.89
N HIS A 367 25.96 1.83 23.18
CA HIS A 367 26.46 2.72 24.24
C HIS A 367 26.84 1.92 25.50
N ASP A 368 28.14 1.66 25.62
CA ASP A 368 28.89 1.19 26.80
C ASP A 368 28.60 -0.24 27.34
N GLY A 369 29.15 -1.24 26.62
CA GLY A 369 29.70 -2.51 27.14
C GLY A 369 28.78 -3.74 27.25
N PRO A 370 28.79 -4.66 26.26
CA PRO A 370 29.13 -6.06 26.53
C PRO A 370 29.90 -6.78 25.38
N VAL A 371 30.06 -8.11 25.42
CA VAL A 371 30.77 -8.91 24.40
C VAL A 371 30.03 -8.89 23.05
N SER A 372 30.75 -8.64 21.96
CA SER A 372 30.26 -8.73 20.59
C SER A 372 30.54 -10.09 19.95
N VAL A 373 29.55 -10.66 19.27
CA VAL A 373 29.59 -11.99 18.65
C VAL A 373 29.16 -11.87 17.20
N LEU A 374 29.89 -12.47 16.26
CA LEU A 374 29.38 -12.69 14.90
C LEU A 374 28.69 -14.05 14.83
N LEU A 375 27.43 -14.11 14.47
CA LEU A 375 26.63 -15.31 14.31
C LEU A 375 26.44 -15.63 12.82
N ASP A 376 26.95 -16.77 12.40
CA ASP A 376 26.83 -17.28 11.03
C ASP A 376 25.96 -18.54 11.04
N PHE A 377 25.00 -18.63 10.13
CA PHE A 377 23.98 -19.67 10.13
C PHE A 377 23.43 -19.90 8.73
N HIS A 378 22.84 -21.07 8.50
CA HIS A 378 22.16 -21.39 7.24
C HIS A 378 20.67 -21.04 7.32
N GLU A 379 20.05 -20.70 6.20
CA GLU A 379 18.61 -20.36 6.10
C GLU A 379 17.67 -21.41 6.73
N ASN A 380 18.04 -22.69 6.65
CA ASN A 380 17.30 -23.80 7.28
C ASN A 380 17.20 -23.69 8.81
N ASP A 381 18.10 -22.94 9.44
CA ASP A 381 18.23 -22.85 10.90
C ASP A 381 17.49 -21.64 11.51
N ASN A 382 16.76 -20.88 10.69
CA ASN A 382 16.08 -19.63 11.06
C ASN A 382 15.25 -19.71 12.36
N LYS A 383 14.54 -20.82 12.59
CA LYS A 383 13.74 -21.00 13.82
C LYS A 383 14.62 -21.01 15.08
N PHE A 384 15.79 -21.62 15.00
CA PHE A 384 16.71 -21.75 16.13
C PHE A 384 17.55 -20.48 16.31
N VAL A 385 17.90 -19.82 15.21
CA VAL A 385 18.54 -18.49 15.21
C VAL A 385 17.74 -17.48 16.01
N ARG A 386 16.41 -17.45 15.81
CA ARG A 386 15.53 -16.53 16.55
C ARG A 386 15.56 -16.80 18.06
N GLN A 387 15.47 -18.06 18.46
CA GLN A 387 15.54 -18.42 19.88
C GLN A 387 16.90 -18.05 20.48
N LEU A 388 17.99 -18.31 19.75
CA LEU A 388 19.35 -18.02 20.19
C LEU A 388 19.57 -16.52 20.35
N THR A 389 19.14 -15.75 19.35
CA THR A 389 19.25 -14.28 19.32
C THR A 389 18.51 -13.65 20.49
N ASN A 390 17.26 -14.07 20.74
CA ASN A 390 16.48 -13.59 21.89
C ASN A 390 17.24 -13.83 23.18
N SER A 391 17.81 -15.01 23.36
CA SER A 391 18.53 -15.34 24.58
C SER A 391 19.88 -14.62 24.70
N LEU A 392 20.64 -14.45 23.62
CA LEU A 392 21.86 -13.63 23.61
C LEU A 392 21.55 -12.19 24.01
N THR A 393 20.43 -11.65 23.52
CA THR A 393 19.95 -10.31 23.85
C THR A 393 19.57 -10.19 25.33
N GLU A 394 18.79 -11.15 25.87
CA GLU A 394 18.47 -11.22 27.31
C GLU A 394 19.72 -11.25 28.19
N HIS A 395 20.80 -11.86 27.70
CA HIS A 395 22.08 -11.96 28.40
C HIS A 395 23.03 -10.80 28.14
N GLN A 396 22.56 -9.73 27.48
CA GLN A 396 23.34 -8.55 27.10
C GLN A 396 24.55 -8.94 26.25
N ILE A 397 24.37 -9.72 25.18
CA ILE A 397 25.43 -10.06 24.23
C ILE A 397 25.06 -9.45 22.88
N MET A 398 25.94 -8.58 22.38
CA MET A 398 25.73 -7.93 21.09
C MET A 398 26.02 -8.95 19.98
N THR A 399 25.09 -9.14 19.07
CA THR A 399 25.20 -10.15 18.00
C THR A 399 25.20 -9.45 16.64
N TYR A 400 26.27 -9.62 15.89
CA TYR A 400 26.37 -9.31 14.46
C TYR A 400 26.06 -10.57 13.67
N TYR A 401 25.57 -10.44 12.44
CA TYR A 401 25.34 -11.61 11.58
C TYR A 401 26.33 -11.66 10.42
N ALA A 402 26.67 -12.85 9.92
CA ALA A 402 27.35 -12.92 8.63
C ALA A 402 26.42 -12.36 7.54
N PRO A 403 26.89 -11.47 6.63
CA PRO A 403 26.08 -11.03 5.51
C PRO A 403 25.72 -12.21 4.61
N CYS A 404 24.54 -12.11 3.97
CA CYS A 404 24.04 -13.11 3.01
C CYS A 404 24.95 -13.19 1.78
N GLU A 405 24.77 -14.15 0.88
CA GLU A 405 25.62 -14.29 -0.31
C GLU A 405 25.15 -13.43 -1.50
N ASP A 406 24.06 -12.68 -1.33
CA ASP A 406 23.30 -11.97 -2.38
C ASP A 406 24.06 -10.84 -3.14
N ASP A 407 25.17 -10.31 -2.58
CA ASP A 407 26.07 -9.31 -3.21
C ASP A 407 27.53 -9.52 -2.75
N PRO A 408 28.38 -10.21 -3.53
CA PRO A 408 29.72 -10.59 -3.10
C PRO A 408 30.64 -9.41 -2.71
N MET A 409 30.54 -8.27 -3.40
CA MET A 409 31.49 -7.16 -3.19
C MET A 409 31.13 -6.33 -1.96
N ASN A 410 29.86 -5.98 -1.79
CA ASN A 410 29.39 -5.24 -0.62
C ASN A 410 29.40 -6.11 0.64
N ASN A 411 29.11 -7.41 0.49
CA ASN A 411 29.13 -8.36 1.60
C ASN A 411 30.55 -8.67 2.07
N GLU A 412 31.57 -8.57 1.20
CA GLU A 412 32.97 -8.69 1.63
C GLU A 412 33.42 -7.54 2.53
N GLU A 413 33.11 -6.28 2.19
CA GLU A 413 33.49 -5.13 3.01
C GLU A 413 32.71 -5.12 4.34
N LYS A 414 31.40 -5.36 4.30
CA LYS A 414 30.55 -5.51 5.50
C LYS A 414 31.01 -6.65 6.40
N LEU A 415 31.31 -7.83 5.84
CA LEU A 415 31.84 -8.95 6.61
C LEU A 415 33.18 -8.58 7.25
N ARG A 416 34.06 -7.89 6.52
CA ARG A 416 35.37 -7.47 7.05
C ARG A 416 35.21 -6.54 8.25
N ASP A 417 34.27 -5.61 8.20
CA ASP A 417 34.01 -4.68 9.30
C ASP A 417 33.37 -5.41 10.50
N ARG A 418 32.40 -6.29 10.27
CA ARG A 418 31.81 -7.13 11.32
C ARG A 418 32.84 -8.06 11.99
N LEU A 419 33.79 -8.61 11.24
CA LEU A 419 34.92 -9.40 11.78
C LEU A 419 35.85 -8.57 12.67
N ARG A 420 35.98 -7.25 12.41
CA ARG A 420 36.76 -6.32 13.25
C ARG A 420 36.02 -5.96 14.53
N GLU A 421 34.70 -5.77 14.44
CA GLU A 421 33.84 -5.34 15.56
C GLU A 421 33.50 -6.49 16.52
N SER A 422 33.49 -7.73 16.03
CA SER A 422 33.11 -8.92 16.79
C SER A 422 34.29 -9.50 17.57
N LYS A 423 34.07 -9.88 18.84
CA LYS A 423 35.06 -10.52 19.71
C LYS A 423 35.03 -12.05 19.62
N LYS A 424 33.85 -12.64 19.43
CA LYS A 424 33.64 -14.08 19.24
C LYS A 424 32.93 -14.34 17.91
N PHE A 425 33.07 -15.54 17.37
CA PHE A 425 32.51 -15.98 16.10
C PHE A 425 31.77 -17.30 16.35
N VAL A 426 30.45 -17.28 16.23
CA VAL A 426 29.58 -18.41 16.48
C VAL A 426 29.02 -18.90 15.16
N PHE A 427 29.14 -20.19 14.89
CA PHE A 427 28.52 -20.85 13.77
C PHE A 427 27.41 -21.77 14.26
N LEU A 428 26.19 -21.52 13.82
CA LEU A 428 25.06 -22.41 14.06
C LEU A 428 25.10 -23.58 13.09
N TYR A 429 25.03 -24.79 13.65
CA TYR A 429 25.04 -26.02 12.88
C TYR A 429 23.77 -26.82 13.13
N GLY A 430 22.70 -26.48 12.41
CA GLY A 430 21.43 -27.20 12.44
C GLY A 430 21.26 -28.13 11.25
N ASP A 431 20.16 -28.05 10.52
CA ASP A 431 19.81 -29.07 9.51
C ASP A 431 20.51 -28.82 8.16
N VAL A 432 21.84 -29.00 8.17
CA VAL A 432 22.72 -28.83 7.01
C VAL A 432 23.81 -29.90 6.94
N GLU A 433 24.36 -30.10 5.74
CA GLU A 433 25.46 -31.05 5.52
C GLU A 433 26.73 -30.62 6.27
N PRO A 434 27.53 -31.56 6.82
CA PRO A 434 28.78 -31.23 7.53
C PRO A 434 29.80 -30.46 6.68
N ASP A 435 29.75 -30.58 5.36
CA ASP A 435 30.67 -29.86 4.47
C ASP A 435 30.43 -28.35 4.51
N TRP A 436 29.17 -27.91 4.63
CA TRP A 436 28.84 -26.48 4.70
C TRP A 436 29.51 -25.79 5.89
N ILE A 437 29.38 -26.36 7.09
CA ILE A 437 29.98 -25.80 8.31
C ILE A 437 31.51 -25.80 8.20
N ASN A 438 32.08 -26.86 7.61
CA ASN A 438 33.52 -26.98 7.43
C ASN A 438 34.09 -25.92 6.48
N GLU A 439 33.42 -25.66 5.36
CA GLU A 439 33.82 -24.63 4.40
C GLU A 439 33.65 -23.22 4.98
N ARG A 440 32.53 -22.96 5.65
CA ARG A 440 32.22 -21.66 6.23
C ARG A 440 33.21 -21.25 7.32
N VAL A 441 33.53 -22.18 8.23
CA VAL A 441 34.52 -21.94 9.29
C VAL A 441 35.92 -21.76 8.70
N LYS A 442 36.32 -22.57 7.70
CA LYS A 442 37.64 -22.41 7.02
C LYS A 442 37.74 -21.06 6.31
N SER A 443 36.68 -20.63 5.62
CA SER A 443 36.63 -19.33 4.94
C SER A 443 36.79 -18.19 5.94
N THR A 444 36.06 -18.24 7.05
CA THR A 444 36.15 -17.22 8.11
C THR A 444 37.50 -17.22 8.81
N LEU A 445 38.06 -18.39 9.11
CA LEU A 445 39.43 -18.54 9.64
C LEU A 445 40.45 -17.84 8.76
N LYS A 446 40.37 -18.06 7.44
CA LYS A 446 41.26 -17.41 6.47
C LYS A 446 41.11 -15.88 6.53
N LYS A 447 39.87 -15.37 6.54
CA LYS A 447 39.59 -13.93 6.64
C LYS A 447 40.07 -13.31 7.95
N LEU A 448 39.97 -14.05 9.06
CA LEU A 448 40.48 -13.61 10.37
C LEU A 448 42.01 -13.55 10.40
N ILE A 449 42.69 -14.49 9.73
CA ILE A 449 44.14 -14.46 9.55
C ILE A 449 44.53 -13.25 8.69
N ASP A 450 43.83 -13.02 7.57
CA ASP A 450 44.10 -11.91 6.66
C ASP A 450 43.88 -10.53 7.33
N CYS A 451 43.07 -10.46 8.38
CA CYS A 451 42.79 -9.25 9.15
C CYS A 451 43.61 -9.12 10.46
N ASP A 452 44.62 -9.97 10.71
CA ASP A 452 45.40 -10.03 11.96
C ASP A 452 44.54 -10.16 13.23
N ARG A 453 43.36 -10.78 13.11
CA ARG A 453 42.40 -11.00 14.21
C ARG A 453 42.44 -12.43 14.75
N TYR A 454 43.01 -13.37 14.01
CA TYR A 454 43.08 -14.76 14.45
C TYR A 454 44.17 -14.99 15.51
N ASP A 455 43.78 -15.54 16.65
CA ASP A 455 44.68 -16.03 17.69
C ASP A 455 44.32 -17.48 18.03
N ALA A 456 45.20 -18.42 17.66
CA ALA A 456 44.97 -19.85 17.77
C ALA A 456 44.74 -20.34 19.22
N GLY A 457 44.96 -19.49 20.23
CA GLY A 457 44.78 -19.83 21.65
C GLY A 457 43.60 -19.17 22.37
N LYS A 458 42.71 -18.42 21.67
CA LYS A 458 41.67 -17.60 22.33
C LYS A 458 40.24 -18.17 22.35
N ASP A 459 40.00 -19.37 21.84
CA ASP A 459 38.66 -19.98 21.72
C ASP A 459 37.62 -18.98 21.16
N ASP A 460 38.03 -18.23 20.14
CA ASP A 460 37.18 -17.17 19.57
C ASP A 460 36.14 -17.71 18.59
N ILE A 461 36.32 -18.94 18.10
CA ILE A 461 35.38 -19.61 17.21
C ILE A 461 34.64 -20.71 17.96
N ILE A 462 33.32 -20.64 17.96
CA ILE A 462 32.42 -21.59 18.61
C ILE A 462 31.48 -22.16 17.54
N ILE A 463 31.32 -23.47 17.50
CA ILE A 463 30.30 -24.15 16.70
C ILE A 463 29.21 -24.64 17.65
N TYR A 464 28.02 -24.07 17.51
CA TYR A 464 26.86 -24.44 18.32
C TYR A 464 25.95 -25.37 17.51
N MET A 465 25.94 -26.65 17.87
CA MET A 465 25.16 -27.66 17.15
C MET A 465 23.72 -27.68 17.64
N THR A 466 22.77 -27.52 16.74
CA THR A 466 21.33 -27.55 17.03
C THR A 466 20.72 -28.83 16.43
N PRO A 467 19.47 -29.20 16.76
CA PRO A 467 18.83 -30.38 16.17
C PRO A 467 18.84 -30.39 14.64
N PRO A 468 18.79 -31.56 13.99
CA PRO A 468 18.70 -32.91 14.56
C PRO A 468 19.99 -33.38 15.26
N GLU A 469 19.95 -34.51 15.99
CA GLU A 469 21.11 -35.09 16.70
C GLU A 469 22.27 -35.41 15.74
N LYS A 470 23.49 -35.00 16.11
CA LYS A 470 24.69 -35.07 15.28
C LYS A 470 25.91 -35.52 16.07
N ASP A 471 26.82 -36.19 15.35
CA ASP A 471 28.14 -36.55 15.88
C ASP A 471 29.13 -35.39 15.70
N SER A 472 29.62 -34.86 16.82
CA SER A 472 30.64 -33.80 16.83
C SER A 472 32.00 -34.25 16.30
N SER A 473 32.27 -35.57 16.21
CA SER A 473 33.54 -36.11 15.71
C SER A 473 33.78 -35.82 14.22
N LEU A 474 32.72 -35.45 13.48
CA LEU A 474 32.77 -35.12 12.05
C LEU A 474 33.34 -33.72 11.78
N ILE A 475 33.47 -32.88 12.81
CA ILE A 475 34.02 -31.53 12.72
C ILE A 475 35.47 -31.56 13.21
N ASN A 476 36.42 -31.43 12.28
CA ASN A 476 37.85 -31.42 12.59
C ASN A 476 38.45 -30.04 12.27
N LEU A 477 38.08 -29.05 13.08
CA LEU A 477 38.47 -27.65 12.91
C LEU A 477 38.96 -27.05 14.24
N PRO A 478 39.81 -26.02 14.22
CA PRO A 478 40.25 -25.31 15.43
C PRO A 478 39.13 -24.40 15.96
N ALA A 479 38.04 -25.00 16.43
CA ALA A 479 36.86 -24.35 16.97
C ALA A 479 36.39 -25.08 18.23
N LYS A 480 35.83 -24.35 19.19
CA LYS A 480 35.16 -24.96 20.35
C LYS A 480 33.80 -25.48 19.92
N ILE A 481 33.51 -26.75 20.19
CA ILE A 481 32.24 -27.38 19.78
C ILE A 481 31.32 -27.50 21.00
N ILE A 482 30.11 -26.98 20.86
CA ILE A 482 29.04 -27.11 21.86
C ILE A 482 27.90 -27.89 21.23
N ASN A 483 27.73 -29.13 21.68
CA ASN A 483 26.74 -30.03 21.11
C ASN A 483 25.40 -29.96 21.86
N ASN A 484 24.44 -29.20 21.31
CA ASN A 484 23.05 -29.18 21.77
C ASN A 484 22.09 -29.93 20.82
N SER A 485 22.64 -30.72 19.89
CA SER A 485 21.87 -31.31 18.78
C SER A 485 20.81 -32.33 19.21
N ALA A 486 20.98 -32.95 20.38
CA ALA A 486 20.01 -33.89 20.95
C ALA A 486 18.81 -33.23 21.66
N LYS A 487 18.81 -31.90 21.82
CA LYS A 487 17.80 -31.17 22.62
C LYS A 487 17.10 -30.12 21.76
N ALA A 488 15.76 -30.15 21.74
CA ALA A 488 14.93 -29.21 20.97
C ALA A 488 14.78 -27.81 21.61
N VAL A 489 15.38 -27.59 22.79
CA VAL A 489 15.23 -26.36 23.58
C VAL A 489 16.62 -25.86 23.98
N LEU A 490 16.75 -24.52 24.01
CA LEU A 490 17.97 -23.83 24.42
C LEU A 490 18.27 -23.90 25.92
N GLU A 491 17.37 -24.38 26.79
CA GLU A 491 17.57 -24.37 28.25
C GLU A 491 18.40 -25.58 28.75
N SER A 492 19.49 -25.91 28.07
CA SER A 492 20.31 -27.07 28.39
C SER A 492 21.63 -26.70 29.08
N ASP A 493 22.25 -27.65 29.78
CA ASP A 493 23.61 -27.48 30.34
C ASP A 493 24.62 -26.98 29.29
N GLY A 494 24.46 -27.39 28.02
CA GLY A 494 25.31 -26.93 26.92
C GLY A 494 25.08 -25.47 26.52
N PHE A 495 23.90 -24.92 26.77
CA PHE A 495 23.64 -23.50 26.54
C PHE A 495 24.18 -22.61 27.65
N GLU A 496 24.16 -23.08 28.91
CA GLU A 496 24.84 -22.36 29.99
C GLU A 496 26.36 -22.32 29.78
N GLU A 497 26.95 -23.41 29.29
CA GLU A 497 28.36 -23.45 28.88
C GLU A 497 28.64 -22.44 27.74
N PHE A 498 27.78 -22.41 26.72
CA PHE A 498 27.87 -21.45 25.62
C PHE A 498 27.84 -19.99 26.09
N LEU A 499 26.93 -19.63 27.00
CA LEU A 499 26.86 -18.28 27.53
C LEU A 499 28.09 -17.90 28.37
N LYS A 500 28.69 -18.85 29.11
CA LYS A 500 29.93 -18.63 29.86
C LYS A 500 31.11 -18.37 28.94
N ASP A 501 31.23 -19.13 27.87
CA ASP A 501 32.28 -18.98 26.86
C ASP A 501 32.20 -17.63 26.16
N LEU A 502 31.00 -17.21 25.78
CA LEU A 502 30.78 -15.91 25.16
C LEU A 502 31.18 -14.77 26.11
N LYS A 503 30.93 -14.89 27.41
CA LYS A 503 31.29 -13.85 28.40
C LYS A 503 32.75 -13.89 28.83
N GLY A 504 33.55 -14.86 28.36
CA GLY A 504 34.95 -15.04 28.77
C GLY A 504 35.11 -15.42 30.25
N LEU A 505 34.04 -15.91 30.88
CA LEU A 505 34.04 -16.42 32.24
C LEU A 505 34.47 -17.89 32.19
N GLY A 506 35.78 -18.12 32.00
CA GLY A 506 36.34 -19.47 32.04
C GLY A 506 36.05 -20.16 33.38
N SER A 507 35.73 -21.44 33.31
CA SER A 507 35.73 -22.38 34.44
C SER A 507 37.15 -22.68 34.94
#